data_AF-A0A3L8BX16-F1
#
_entry.id   AF-A0A3L8BX16-F1
#
_cell.length_a   1.000
_cell.length_b   1.000
_cell.length_c   1.000
_cell.angle_alpha   90.00
_cell.angle_beta   90.00
_cell.angle_gamma   90.00
#
_symmetry.space_group_name_H-M   'P 1'
#
loop_
_entity.id
_entity.type
_entity.pdbx_description
1 polymer ?
#
loop_
_entity_poly.entity_id
_entity_poly.type
_entity_poly.pdbx_seq_one_letter_code
_entity_poly.pdbx_strand_id
1 'polypeptide(L)'
;MENLEDELRFTAIKFGVLIATREFAAAHALLAPELSADISPGDLEHEFDEMIVHFDTEDVAPVPEALQWVDEDEFGQWVYVPMEGDGELEAITLALKKVAGEYRITDLEWGKEWKGA
;
A
#
# COMPACT_ATOMS: atom_id res chain seq x y z
N MET A 1 -13.05 6.99 14.98
CA MET A 1 -12.23 6.79 13.79
C MET A 1 -11.16 7.86 13.87
N GLU A 2 -9.93 7.48 14.18
CA GLU A 2 -8.83 8.44 14.22
C GLU A 2 -8.61 8.96 12.80
N ASN A 3 -8.49 10.28 12.67
CA ASN A 3 -8.21 10.88 11.38
C ASN A 3 -6.71 10.72 11.12
N LEU A 4 -6.36 9.99 10.07
CA LEU A 4 -4.98 9.90 9.57
C LEU A 4 -4.46 11.31 9.24
N GLU A 5 -3.18 11.56 9.50
CA GLU A 5 -2.51 12.77 9.01
C GLU A 5 -2.62 12.83 7.47
N ASP A 6 -2.88 14.02 6.93
CA ASP A 6 -3.05 14.22 5.48
C ASP A 6 -1.83 13.74 4.68
N GLU A 7 -0.62 13.95 5.21
CA GLU A 7 0.64 13.53 4.58
C GLU A 7 0.79 12.00 4.55
N LEU A 8 0.37 11.31 5.61
CA LEU A 8 0.36 9.85 5.66
C LEU A 8 -0.64 9.31 4.65
N ARG A 9 -1.87 9.82 4.70
CA ARG A 9 -2.95 9.45 3.78
C ARG A 9 -2.53 9.63 2.33
N PHE A 10 -1.90 10.77 2.01
CA PHE A 10 -1.37 11.04 0.69
C PHE A 10 -0.31 10.02 0.27
N THR A 11 0.64 9.69 1.16
CA THR A 11 1.71 8.73 0.87
C THR A 11 1.16 7.33 0.61
N ALA A 12 0.22 6.87 1.43
CA ALA A 12 -0.43 5.55 1.29
C ALA A 12 -1.21 5.45 -0.03
N ILE A 13 -2.04 6.45 -0.35
CA ILE A 13 -2.79 6.48 -1.62
C ILE A 13 -1.84 6.56 -2.81
N LYS A 14 -0.79 7.39 -2.73
CA LYS A 14 0.20 7.52 -3.79
C LYS A 14 0.88 6.19 -4.08
N PHE A 15 1.23 5.43 -3.03
CA PHE A 15 1.78 4.08 -3.22
C PHE A 15 0.80 3.17 -3.96
N GLY A 16 -0.45 3.10 -3.51
CA GLY A 16 -1.50 2.31 -4.17
C GLY A 16 -1.70 2.69 -5.65
N VAL A 17 -1.71 3.98 -5.97
CA VAL A 17 -1.79 4.46 -7.37
C VAL A 17 -0.59 3.98 -8.18
N LEU A 18 0.64 4.12 -7.66
CA LEU A 18 1.85 3.73 -8.38
C LEU A 18 1.91 2.22 -8.61
N ILE A 19 1.49 1.42 -7.64
CA ILE A 19 1.35 -0.04 -7.78
C ILE A 19 0.32 -0.37 -8.89
N ALA A 20 -0.88 0.20 -8.82
CA ALA A 20 -1.94 0.01 -9.81
C ALA A 20 -1.52 0.40 -11.23
N THR A 21 -0.75 1.49 -11.39
CA THR A 21 -0.26 1.93 -12.70
C THR A 21 1.05 1.25 -13.11
N ARG A 22 1.49 0.20 -12.41
CA ARG A 22 2.74 -0.55 -12.65
C ARG A 22 4.01 0.31 -12.65
N GLU A 23 4.00 1.41 -11.90
CA GLU A 23 5.13 2.33 -11.70
C GLU A 23 6.00 1.87 -10.51
N PHE A 24 6.42 0.60 -10.51
CA PHE A 24 7.05 -0.04 -9.35
C PHE A 24 8.35 0.62 -8.90
N ALA A 25 9.13 1.18 -9.83
CA ALA A 25 10.33 1.93 -9.47
C ALA A 25 10.00 3.21 -8.68
N ALA A 26 8.89 3.89 -9.01
CA ALA A 26 8.43 5.06 -8.28
C ALA A 26 7.78 4.68 -6.95
N ALA A 27 7.06 3.54 -6.89
CA ALA A 27 6.53 2.99 -5.64
C ALA A 27 7.66 2.62 -4.67
N HIS A 28 8.70 1.95 -5.18
CA HIS A 28 9.91 1.60 -4.43
C HIS A 28 10.62 2.84 -3.85
N ALA A 29 10.60 3.96 -4.56
CA ALA A 29 11.17 5.22 -4.06
C ALA A 29 10.41 5.83 -2.85
N LEU A 30 9.24 5.31 -2.48
CA LEU A 30 8.50 5.70 -1.27
C LEU A 30 8.87 4.88 -0.03
N LEU A 31 9.60 3.78 -0.21
CA LEU A 31 10.05 2.93 0.88
C LEU A 31 11.09 3.65 1.74
N ALA A 32 11.15 3.27 3.01
CA ALA A 32 12.24 3.64 3.89
C ALA A 32 13.55 2.99 3.42
N PRO A 33 14.72 3.61 3.68
CA PRO A 33 16.01 3.08 3.23
C PRO A 33 16.24 1.62 3.60
N GLU A 34 15.86 1.24 4.81
CA GLU A 34 15.99 -0.13 5.34
C GLU A 34 15.18 -1.11 4.48
N LEU A 35 13.88 -0.90 4.31
CA LEU A 35 13.03 -1.76 3.50
C LEU A 35 13.45 -1.77 2.02
N SER A 36 13.83 -0.60 1.49
CA SER A 36 14.25 -0.46 0.08
C SER A 36 15.55 -1.23 -0.24
N ALA A 37 16.34 -1.59 0.77
CA ALA A 37 17.52 -2.42 0.62
C ALA A 37 17.19 -3.92 0.53
N ASP A 38 16.04 -4.32 1.09
CA ASP A 38 15.62 -5.72 1.20
C ASP A 38 14.69 -6.14 0.05
N ILE A 39 13.91 -5.22 -0.50
CA ILE A 39 12.99 -5.48 -1.63
C ILE A 39 13.33 -4.63 -2.84
N SER A 40 13.12 -5.19 -4.04
CA SER A 40 13.33 -4.55 -5.33
C SER A 40 12.00 -4.14 -5.98
N PRO A 41 12.03 -3.28 -7.01
CA PRO A 41 10.82 -3.00 -7.81
C PRO A 41 10.20 -4.26 -8.43
N GLY A 42 11.00 -5.28 -8.75
CA GLY A 42 10.49 -6.55 -9.30
C GLY A 42 9.77 -7.40 -8.25
N ASP A 43 10.14 -7.27 -6.98
CA ASP A 43 9.42 -7.96 -5.89
C ASP A 43 8.05 -7.29 -5.67
N LEU A 44 7.97 -5.95 -5.78
CA LEU A 44 6.68 -5.23 -5.73
C LEU A 44 5.76 -5.65 -6.89
N GLU A 45 6.31 -5.83 -8.09
CA GLU A 45 5.57 -6.32 -9.25
C GLU A 45 5.04 -7.73 -9.01
N HIS A 46 5.92 -8.64 -8.59
CA HIS A 46 5.57 -10.03 -8.36
C HIS A 46 4.46 -10.17 -7.32
N GLU A 47 4.60 -9.53 -6.16
CA GLU A 47 3.62 -9.62 -5.09
C GLU A 47 2.28 -8.98 -5.47
N PHE A 48 2.29 -7.88 -6.23
CA PHE A 48 1.05 -7.28 -6.72
C PHE A 48 0.35 -8.19 -7.72
N ASP A 49 1.09 -8.81 -8.65
CA ASP A 49 0.53 -9.74 -9.64
C ASP A 49 -0.05 -11.00 -8.95
N GLU A 50 0.60 -11.52 -7.92
CA GLU A 50 0.08 -12.63 -7.10
C GLU A 50 -1.19 -12.21 -6.33
N MET A 51 -1.23 -10.99 -5.81
CA MET A 51 -2.40 -10.44 -5.11
C MET A 51 -3.62 -10.37 -6.03
N ILE A 52 -3.46 -9.85 -7.26
CA ILE A 52 -4.60 -9.60 -8.17
C ILE A 52 -4.90 -10.76 -9.13
N VAL A 53 -4.20 -11.90 -9.02
CA VAL A 53 -4.33 -13.03 -9.97
C VAL A 53 -5.77 -13.55 -10.14
N HIS A 54 -6.63 -13.30 -9.16
CA HIS A 54 -8.03 -13.73 -9.14
C HIS A 54 -9.04 -12.63 -9.51
N PHE A 55 -8.59 -11.40 -9.80
CA PHE A 55 -9.48 -10.26 -10.12
C PHE A 55 -10.08 -10.33 -11.53
N ASP A 56 -9.79 -11.36 -12.35
CA ASP A 56 -10.20 -11.46 -13.76
C ASP A 56 -9.88 -10.21 -14.64
N THR A 57 -9.11 -9.25 -14.11
CA THR A 57 -8.70 -7.98 -14.74
C THR A 57 -7.34 -7.51 -14.25
N GLU A 58 -6.63 -6.76 -15.09
CA GLU A 58 -5.44 -5.97 -14.72
C GLU A 58 -5.80 -4.51 -14.37
N ASP A 59 -7.04 -4.08 -14.64
CA ASP A 59 -7.53 -2.73 -14.36
C ASP A 59 -7.92 -2.60 -12.88
N VAL A 60 -6.90 -2.54 -12.01
CA VAL A 60 -7.05 -2.41 -10.56
C VAL A 60 -6.77 -0.97 -10.13
N ALA A 61 -7.52 -0.45 -9.16
CA ALA A 61 -7.33 0.90 -8.63
C ALA A 61 -7.45 0.94 -7.09
N PRO A 62 -6.68 1.81 -6.40
CA PRO A 62 -6.90 2.05 -4.99
C PRO A 62 -8.27 2.71 -4.76
N VAL A 63 -8.86 2.49 -3.57
CA VAL A 63 -10.12 3.10 -3.12
C VAL A 63 -9.83 4.10 -1.98
N PRO A 64 -9.52 5.37 -2.27
CA PRO A 64 -9.05 6.34 -1.27
C PRO A 64 -10.01 6.56 -0.10
N GLU A 65 -11.32 6.54 -0.36
CA GLU A 65 -12.37 6.72 0.63
C GLU A 65 -12.46 5.55 1.62
N ALA A 66 -11.99 4.36 1.23
CA ALA A 66 -11.96 3.16 2.06
C ALA A 66 -10.62 2.96 2.80
N LEU A 67 -9.66 3.87 2.62
CA LEU A 67 -8.39 3.87 3.36
C LEU A 67 -8.65 3.87 4.87
N GLN A 68 -8.08 2.91 5.58
CA GLN A 68 -8.36 2.66 6.99
C GLN A 68 -7.08 2.61 7.83
N TRP A 69 -7.08 3.28 8.98
CA TRP A 69 -6.08 3.07 10.03
C TRP A 69 -6.34 1.76 10.78
N VAL A 70 -5.28 1.03 11.08
CA VAL A 70 -5.34 -0.31 11.68
C VAL A 70 -4.81 -0.31 13.10
N ASP A 71 -3.54 0.06 13.26
CA ASP A 71 -2.81 0.05 14.54
C ASP A 71 -1.55 0.94 14.44
N GLU A 72 -0.79 1.05 15.52
CA GLU A 72 0.54 1.67 15.55
C GLU A 72 1.53 0.85 16.38
N ASP A 73 2.73 0.59 15.84
CA ASP A 73 3.79 -0.14 16.53
C ASP A 73 5.20 0.44 16.23
N GLU A 74 6.26 -0.35 16.45
CA GLU A 74 7.64 0.09 16.23
C GLU A 74 7.97 0.40 14.74
N PHE A 75 7.27 -0.28 13.82
CA PHE A 75 7.39 -0.08 12.38
C PHE A 75 6.66 1.20 11.95
N GLY A 76 5.52 1.52 12.55
CA GLY A 76 4.86 2.80 12.38
C GLY A 76 3.35 2.69 12.44
N GLN A 77 2.68 3.62 11.76
CA GLN A 77 1.22 3.66 11.66
C GLN A 77 0.78 2.74 10.53
N TRP A 78 0.06 1.68 10.88
CA TRP A 78 -0.44 0.70 9.94
C TRP A 78 -1.75 1.16 9.30
N VAL A 79 -1.82 1.06 7.97
CA VAL A 79 -3.01 1.40 7.19
C VAL A 79 -3.32 0.32 6.16
N TYR A 80 -4.61 0.12 5.91
CA TYR A 80 -5.09 -0.66 4.76
C TYR A 80 -5.36 0.28 3.60
N VAL A 81 -4.76 -0.04 2.45
CA VAL A 81 -5.00 0.57 1.14
C VAL A 81 -5.82 -0.43 0.31
N PRO A 82 -7.15 -0.27 0.24
CA PRO A 82 -7.98 -1.18 -0.54
C PRO A 82 -7.75 -0.96 -2.04
N MET A 83 -7.75 -2.04 -2.80
CA MET A 83 -7.51 -2.14 -4.23
C MET A 83 -8.67 -2.91 -4.86
N GLU A 84 -9.41 -2.28 -5.78
CA GLU A 84 -10.60 -2.83 -6.44
C GLU A 84 -10.33 -3.13 -7.91
N GLY A 85 -10.83 -4.26 -8.41
CA GLY A 85 -10.84 -4.62 -9.83
C GLY A 85 -11.87 -5.72 -10.12
N ASP A 86 -12.65 -5.58 -11.19
CA ASP A 86 -13.76 -6.48 -11.62
C ASP A 86 -14.74 -6.91 -10.50
N GLY A 87 -14.98 -6.04 -9.52
CA GLY A 87 -15.86 -6.34 -8.39
C GLY A 87 -15.23 -7.17 -7.27
N GLU A 88 -13.95 -7.52 -7.40
CA GLU A 88 -13.11 -8.05 -6.34
C GLU A 88 -12.42 -6.91 -5.56
N LEU A 89 -12.08 -7.18 -4.29
CA LEU A 89 -11.48 -6.21 -3.40
C LEU A 89 -10.48 -6.87 -2.45
N GLU A 90 -9.24 -6.42 -2.53
CA GLU A 90 -8.17 -6.78 -1.60
C GLU A 90 -7.50 -5.53 -1.05
N ALA A 91 -6.57 -5.68 -0.10
CA ALA A 91 -5.86 -4.55 0.46
C ALA A 91 -4.36 -4.81 0.57
N ILE A 92 -3.60 -3.77 0.26
CA ILE A 92 -2.20 -3.65 0.65
C ILE A 92 -2.17 -3.04 2.05
N THR A 93 -1.51 -3.71 3.00
CA THR A 93 -1.28 -3.17 4.32
C THR A 93 0.08 -2.46 4.32
N LEU A 94 0.15 -1.21 4.79
CA LEU A 94 1.38 -0.43 4.86
C LEU A 94 1.64 0.05 6.28
N ALA A 95 2.87 -0.12 6.77
CA ALA A 95 3.35 0.62 7.94
C ALA A 95 4.05 1.90 7.46
N LEU A 96 3.64 3.05 7.98
CA LEU A 96 4.24 4.34 7.64
C LEU A 96 4.83 5.06 8.85
N LYS A 97 6.01 5.64 8.67
CA LYS A 97 6.69 6.44 9.69
C LYS A 97 7.38 7.64 9.08
N LYS A 98 7.49 8.73 9.85
CA LYS A 98 8.27 9.91 9.43
C LYS A 98 9.78 9.60 9.49
N VAL A 99 10.44 9.58 8.34
CA VAL A 99 11.89 9.49 8.17
C VAL A 99 12.38 10.79 7.57
N ALA A 100 13.25 11.50 8.29
CA ALA A 100 13.75 12.83 7.90
C ALA A 100 12.64 13.87 7.58
N GLY A 101 11.46 13.74 8.23
CA GLY A 101 10.34 14.67 8.09
C GLY A 101 9.31 14.28 7.02
N GLU A 102 9.53 13.23 6.25
CA GLU A 102 8.59 12.71 5.26
C GLU A 102 8.07 11.33 5.67
N TYR A 103 6.81 11.02 5.39
CA TYR A 103 6.31 9.66 5.57
C TYR A 103 6.96 8.71 4.56
N ARG A 104 7.49 7.61 5.08
CA ARG A 104 8.08 6.51 4.32
C ARG A 104 7.46 5.19 4.75
N ILE A 105 7.38 4.26 3.81
CA ILE A 105 6.84 2.91 4.06
C ILE A 105 7.97 2.08 4.69
N THR A 106 7.76 1.66 5.92
CA THR A 106 8.73 0.90 6.71
C THR A 106 8.46 -0.59 6.67
N ASP A 107 7.22 -0.99 6.38
CA ASP A 107 6.80 -2.37 6.17
C ASP A 107 5.55 -2.43 5.28
N LEU A 108 5.32 -3.57 4.64
CA LEU A 108 4.14 -3.81 3.81
C LEU A 108 3.74 -5.29 3.77
N GLU A 109 2.44 -5.53 3.73
CA GLU A 109 1.85 -6.87 3.58
C GLU A 109 0.84 -6.86 2.42
N TRP A 110 0.82 -7.95 1.65
CA TRP A 110 -0.06 -8.12 0.49
C TRP A 110 -1.23 -9.05 0.82
N GLY A 111 -2.34 -8.88 0.10
CA GLY A 111 -3.42 -9.86 0.08
C GLY A 111 -4.09 -10.10 1.43
N LYS A 112 -4.58 -9.03 2.07
CA LYS A 112 -5.61 -9.21 3.10
C LYS A 112 -6.98 -9.22 2.44
N GLU A 113 -7.68 -10.36 2.55
CA GLU A 113 -9.11 -10.44 2.24
C GLU A 113 -9.83 -9.27 2.93
N TRP A 114 -10.32 -8.32 2.12
CA TRP A 114 -11.10 -7.22 2.64
C TRP A 114 -12.47 -7.74 3.04
N LYS A 115 -12.63 -8.04 4.33
CA LYS A 115 -13.95 -8.31 4.93
C LYS A 115 -14.66 -6.97 5.13
N GLY A 116 -15.10 -6.38 4.03
CA GLY A 116 -15.81 -5.11 4.04
C GLY A 116 -17.18 -5.22 4.70
N ALA A 117 -17.41 -4.28 5.63
CA ALA A 117 -18.65 -3.90 6.32
C ALA A 117 -19.03 -4.67 7.60
#